data_AF-X0Z9E1-F1
#
_entry.id   AF-X0Z9E1-F1
#
_cell.length_a   1.000
_cell.length_b   1.000
_cell.length_c   1.000
_cell.angle_alpha   90.00
_cell.angle_beta   90.00
_cell.angle_gamma   90.00
#
_symmetry.space_group_name_H-M   'P 1'
#
loop_
_entity.id
_entity.type
_entity.pdbx_description
1 polymer ?
#
loop_
_entity_poly.entity_id
_entity_poly.type
_entity_poly.pdbx_seq_one_letter_code
_entity_poly.pdbx_strand_id
1 'polypeptide(L)'
;MKKKTFKILKNPFIEFYHVPNSKELLDIAFSRAMKSSAQVSKNAPILLKAKKKESKRIKVAIEELIDRIIIIIKRVPMIEELPDFSF
;
A
#
# COMPACT_ATOMS: atom_id res chain seq x y z
N MET A 1 -16.48 40.57 21.47
CA MET A 1 -16.61 39.12 21.73
C MET A 1 -16.27 38.36 20.44
N LYS A 2 -15.17 37.61 20.39
CA LYS A 2 -14.83 36.78 19.22
C LYS A 2 -15.63 35.47 19.31
N LYS A 3 -16.49 35.20 18.31
CA LYS A 3 -17.23 33.94 18.19
C LYS A 3 -16.20 32.80 18.05
N LYS A 4 -16.11 31.90 19.04
CA LYS A 4 -15.41 30.62 18.88
C LYS A 4 -16.19 29.82 17.85
N THR A 5 -15.68 29.77 16.62
CA THR A 5 -16.15 28.83 15.61
C THR A 5 -15.82 27.42 16.09
N PHE A 6 -16.84 26.67 16.52
CA PHE A 6 -16.74 25.23 16.72
C PHE A 6 -16.53 24.59 15.35
N LYS A 7 -15.26 24.34 15.01
CA LYS A 7 -14.91 23.47 13.89
C LYS A 7 -15.42 22.08 14.29
N ILE A 8 -16.42 21.55 13.58
CA ILE A 8 -16.87 20.17 13.80
C ILE A 8 -15.62 19.30 13.61
N LEU A 9 -15.12 18.73 14.71
CA LEU A 9 -13.93 17.92 14.70
C LEU A 9 -14.31 16.60 14.01
N LYS A 10 -14.03 16.48 12.71
CA LYS A 10 -14.14 15.18 12.04
C LYS A 10 -13.19 14.21 12.75
N ASN A 11 -13.67 13.00 13.02
CA ASN A 11 -12.87 11.94 13.63
C ASN A 11 -11.58 11.75 12.78
N PRO A 12 -10.38 12.00 13.35
CA PRO A 12 -9.12 11.91 12.61
C PRO A 12 -8.77 10.47 12.19
N PHE A 13 -9.48 9.48 12.71
CA PHE A 13 -9.32 8.07 12.38
C PHE A 13 -10.38 7.53 11.42
N ILE A 14 -11.19 8.39 10.79
CA ILE A 14 -12.28 7.93 9.89
C ILE A 14 -11.76 7.14 8.68
N GLU A 15 -10.53 7.41 8.25
CA GLU A 15 -9.86 6.70 7.16
C GLU A 15 -8.96 5.55 7.63
N PHE A 16 -8.84 5.33 8.95
CA PHE A 16 -8.06 4.25 9.53
C PHE A 16 -8.90 2.96 9.55
N TYR A 17 -8.53 2.02 8.70
CA TYR A 17 -9.18 0.72 8.53
C TYR A 17 -8.21 -0.43 8.81
N HIS A 18 -8.66 -1.66 8.57
CA HIS A 18 -7.85 -2.88 8.68
C HIS A 18 -6.47 -2.72 8.05
N VAL A 19 -5.44 -2.89 8.87
CA VAL A 19 -4.05 -3.00 8.44
C VAL A 19 -3.74 -4.47 8.24
N PRO A 20 -3.45 -4.92 7.00
CA PRO A 20 -3.18 -6.32 6.76
C PRO A 20 -1.94 -6.79 7.53
N ASN A 21 -2.00 -8.01 8.07
CA ASN A 21 -0.82 -8.61 8.70
C ASN A 21 0.24 -9.01 7.66
N SER A 22 1.42 -9.43 8.12
CA SER A 22 2.53 -9.79 7.23
C SER A 22 2.17 -10.88 6.21
N LYS A 23 1.42 -11.91 6.63
CA LYS A 23 0.97 -12.98 5.74
C LYS A 23 0.00 -12.45 4.68
N GLU A 24 -0.97 -11.63 5.08
CA GLU A 24 -1.93 -11.02 4.15
C GLU A 24 -1.23 -10.10 3.13
N LEU A 25 -0.25 -9.29 3.56
CA LEU A 25 0.54 -8.45 2.66
C LEU A 25 1.29 -9.29 1.62
N LEU A 26 1.94 -10.36 2.07
CA LEU A 26 2.67 -11.27 1.18
C LEU A 26 1.73 -12.00 0.21
N ASP A 27 0.61 -12.52 0.71
CA ASP A 27 -0.40 -13.22 -0.09
C ASP A 27 -0.93 -12.31 -1.21
N ILE A 28 -1.18 -11.04 -0.90
CA ILE A 28 -1.65 -10.07 -1.88
C ILE A 28 -0.56 -9.73 -2.91
N ALA A 29 0.66 -9.43 -2.45
CA ALA A 29 1.77 -9.10 -3.33
C ALA A 29 2.09 -10.24 -4.30
N PHE A 30 2.16 -11.48 -3.80
CA PHE A 30 2.42 -12.64 -4.64
C PHE A 30 1.24 -12.99 -5.55
N SER A 31 -0.01 -12.84 -5.08
CA SER A 31 -1.19 -13.02 -5.94
C SER A 31 -1.19 -12.06 -7.12
N ARG A 32 -0.82 -10.78 -6.88
CA ARG A 32 -0.68 -9.77 -7.94
C ARG A 32 0.48 -10.09 -8.88
N ALA A 33 1.64 -10.45 -8.33
CA ALA A 33 2.82 -10.81 -9.11
C ALA A 33 2.57 -12.05 -9.98
N MET A 34 1.90 -13.09 -9.48
CA MET A 34 1.61 -14.32 -10.22
C MET A 34 0.77 -14.07 -11.48
N LYS A 35 -0.16 -13.11 -11.42
CA LYS A 35 -1.01 -12.67 -12.54
C LYS A 35 -0.26 -11.80 -13.55
N SER A 36 0.93 -11.30 -13.21
CA SER A 36 1.73 -10.48 -14.11
C SER A 36 2.36 -11.33 -15.22
N SER A 37 2.32 -10.80 -16.45
CA SER A 37 2.98 -11.38 -17.61
C SER A 37 4.12 -10.46 -18.06
N ALA A 38 5.26 -11.06 -18.39
CA ALA A 38 6.36 -10.32 -19.02
C ALA A 38 6.12 -10.26 -20.53
N GLN A 39 6.32 -9.09 -21.11
CA GLN A 39 6.30 -8.93 -22.56
C GLN A 39 7.63 -9.44 -23.14
N VAL A 40 7.57 -10.57 -23.83
CA VAL A 40 8.72 -11.21 -24.46
C VAL A 40 8.31 -11.74 -25.82
N SER A 41 9.21 -11.67 -26.81
CA SER A 41 8.99 -12.26 -28.13
C SER A 41 8.71 -13.77 -28.04
N LYS A 42 7.79 -14.25 -28.90
CA LYS A 42 7.48 -15.68 -29.03
C LYS A 42 8.70 -16.51 -29.40
N ASN A 43 9.68 -15.93 -30.09
CA ASN A 43 10.88 -16.64 -30.56
C ASN A 43 12.07 -16.53 -29.61
N ALA A 44 11.92 -15.82 -28.48
CA ALA A 44 13.01 -15.68 -27.53
C ALA A 44 13.39 -17.03 -26.88
N PRO A 45 14.68 -17.22 -26.52
CA PRO A 45 15.13 -18.40 -25.79
C PRO A 45 14.33 -18.63 -24.49
N ILE A 46 14.11 -19.91 -24.14
CA ILE A 46 13.31 -20.30 -22.96
C ILE A 46 13.88 -19.68 -21.67
N LEU A 47 15.20 -19.75 -21.49
CA LEU A 47 15.87 -19.18 -20.31
C LEU A 47 15.64 -17.65 -20.22
N LEU A 48 15.67 -16.94 -21.34
CA LEU A 48 15.42 -15.50 -21.37
C LEU A 48 13.96 -15.18 -21.01
N LYS A 49 13.01 -15.96 -21.51
CA LYS A 49 11.58 -15.83 -21.17
C LYS A 49 11.36 -16.06 -19.68
N ALA A 50 11.93 -17.13 -19.11
CA ALA A 50 11.84 -17.43 -17.69
C ALA A 50 12.43 -16.31 -16.84
N LYS A 51 13.65 -15.85 -17.17
CA LYS A 51 14.31 -14.74 -16.48
C LYS A 51 13.47 -13.47 -16.51
N LYS A 52 12.93 -13.09 -17.67
CA LYS A 52 12.07 -11.89 -17.79
C LYS A 52 10.76 -12.03 -17.01
N LYS A 53 10.12 -13.20 -17.05
CA LYS A 53 8.90 -13.47 -16.29
C LYS A 53 9.14 -13.32 -14.79
N GLU A 54 10.22 -13.92 -14.28
CA GLU A 54 10.53 -13.86 -12.86
C GLU A 54 10.96 -12.46 -12.42
N SER A 55 11.78 -11.77 -13.24
CA SER A 55 12.14 -10.36 -12.98
C SER A 55 10.91 -9.47 -12.88
N LYS A 56 9.90 -9.69 -13.74
CA LYS A 56 8.64 -8.93 -13.70
C LYS A 56 7.84 -9.23 -12.43
N ARG A 57 7.78 -10.50 -12.00
CA ARG A 57 7.10 -10.92 -10.76
C ARG A 57 7.71 -10.27 -9.53
N ILE A 58 9.04 -10.31 -9.40
CA ILE A 58 9.78 -9.67 -8.31
C ILE A 58 9.46 -8.17 -8.27
N LYS A 59 9.56 -7.49 -9.43
CA LYS A 59 9.26 -6.06 -9.52
C LYS A 59 7.83 -5.72 -9.08
N VAL A 60 6.84 -6.47 -9.57
CA VAL A 60 5.42 -6.24 -9.23
C VAL A 60 5.16 -6.52 -7.75
N ALA A 61 5.76 -7.55 -7.15
CA ALA A 61 5.61 -7.84 -5.73
C ALA A 61 6.17 -6.70 -4.86
N ILE A 62 7.36 -6.19 -5.21
CA ILE A 62 7.99 -5.08 -4.49
C ILE A 62 7.13 -3.81 -4.60
N GLU A 63 6.67 -3.47 -5.80
CA GLU A 63 5.79 -2.30 -6.03
C GLU A 63 4.51 -2.41 -5.19
N GLU A 64 3.81 -3.56 -5.21
CA GLU A 64 2.57 -3.76 -4.45
C GLU A 64 2.79 -3.67 -2.93
N LEU A 65 3.92 -4.18 -2.41
CA LEU A 65 4.25 -4.07 -0.99
C LEU A 65 4.50 -2.62 -0.58
N ILE A 66 5.31 -1.90 -1.34
CA ILE A 66 5.63 -0.49 -1.07
C ILE A 66 4.37 0.36 -1.11
N ASP A 67 3.56 0.23 -2.14
CA ASP A 67 2.33 1.01 -2.31
C ASP A 67 1.38 0.82 -1.13
N ARG A 68 1.21 -0.43 -0.66
CA ARG A 68 0.36 -0.73 0.49
C ARG A 68 0.88 -0.13 1.78
N ILE A 69 2.19 -0.26 2.06
CA ILE A 69 2.81 0.32 3.25
C ILE A 69 2.64 1.84 3.24
N ILE A 70 2.87 2.49 2.10
CA ILE A 70 2.68 3.94 1.95
C ILE A 70 1.21 4.33 2.21
N ILE A 71 0.24 3.58 1.69
CA ILE A 71 -1.18 3.83 1.93
C ILE A 71 -1.51 3.72 3.42
N ILE A 72 -0.97 2.72 4.12
CA ILE A 72 -1.17 2.56 5.57
C ILE A 72 -0.62 3.77 6.32
N ILE A 73 0.62 4.16 6.05
CA ILE A 73 1.27 5.31 6.69
C ILE A 73 0.45 6.59 6.46
N LYS A 74 -0.01 6.83 5.24
CA LYS A 74 -0.79 8.02 4.87
C LYS A 74 -2.19 8.10 5.51
N ARG A 75 -2.75 6.97 5.95
CA ARG A 75 -4.08 6.91 6.59
C ARG A 75 -4.04 7.12 8.10
N VAL A 76 -2.86 7.04 8.71
CA VAL A 76 -2.69 7.27 10.14
C VAL A 76 -2.53 8.78 10.38
N PRO A 77 -3.37 9.42 11.19
CA PRO A 77 -3.18 10.83 11.53
C PRO A 77 -1.86 11.02 12.28
N MET A 78 -1.17 12.12 12.03
CA MET A 78 0.04 12.47 12.78
C MET A 78 -0.30 12.77 14.24
N ILE A 79 0.50 12.27 15.17
CA ILE A 79 0.23 12.40 16.62
C ILE A 79 0.19 13.87 17.01
N GLU A 80 1.07 14.68 16.42
CA GLU A 80 1.19 16.13 16.66
C GLU A 80 -0.02 16.93 16.15
N GLU A 81 -0.84 16.35 15.27
CA GLU A 81 -2.06 16.98 14.74
C GLU A 81 -3.31 16.57 15.53
N LEU A 82 -3.18 15.63 16.47
CA LEU A 82 -4.28 15.22 17.32
C LEU A 82 -4.58 16.31 18.37
N PRO A 83 -5.86 16.58 18.67
CA PRO A 83 -6.21 17.49 19.76
C PRO A 83 -5.68 16.96 21.09
N ASP A 84 -5.21 17.87 21.95
CA ASP A 84 -4.86 17.53 23.33
C ASP A 84 -6.06 16.89 24.05
N PHE A 85 -5.79 15.81 24.77
CA PHE A 85 -6.77 15.16 25.63
C PHE A 85 -6.93 15.98 26.91
N SER A 86 -7.85 16.94 26.93
CA SER A 86 -8.23 17.66 28.15
C SER A 86 -9.37 16.92 28.86
N PHE A 87 -9.09 16.33 30.03
CA PHE A 87 -10.09 15.79 30.96
C PHE A 87 -10.97 16.90 31.56
#